data_AF-A0A651GZA8-F1
#
_entry.id   AF-A0A651GZA8-F1
#
_cell.length_a   1.000
_cell.length_b   1.000
_cell.length_c   1.000
_cell.angle_alpha   90.00
_cell.angle_beta   90.00
_cell.angle_gamma   90.00
#
_symmetry.space_group_name_H-M   'P 1'
#
loop_
_entity.id
_entity.type
_entity.pdbx_description
1 polymer ?
#
loop_
_entity_poly.entity_id
_entity_poly.type
_entity_poly.pdbx_seq_one_letter_code
_entity_poly.pdbx_strand_id
1 'polypeptide(L)'
;MFEKEEIPDADDLYFFIHHQNVTHKTQDQKPQPKEAALGNTPEKGPNKSCDWSAYSTPKETLSRLGKQYKTGTTNFKDPKHYFVYSHKVEEWRNIHQLDCPKQEVEYDPIFSDPENLGEPNNKAHTIIIGTKSEKLRTIMARKARWPISPPGTKAEMKAFRKRLNG
;
A
#
# COMPACT_ATOMS: atom_id res chain seq x y z
N MET A 1 25.44 -2.78 -6.16
CA MET A 1 24.83 -3.31 -4.92
C MET A 1 24.44 -2.09 -4.11
N PHE A 2 23.16 -1.86 -3.85
CA PHE A 2 22.75 -0.78 -2.97
C PHE A 2 23.19 -1.13 -1.54
N GLU A 3 23.75 -0.17 -0.81
CA GLU A 3 24.04 -0.35 0.61
C GLU A 3 22.73 -0.54 1.36
N LYS A 4 22.71 -1.44 2.35
CA LYS A 4 21.55 -1.62 3.21
C LYS A 4 21.36 -0.36 4.04
N GLU A 5 20.35 0.42 3.69
CA GLU A 5 19.93 1.61 4.43
C GLU A 5 18.91 1.23 5.49
N GLU A 6 19.12 1.70 6.72
CA GLU A 6 18.17 1.50 7.81
C GLU A 6 17.02 2.50 7.67
N ILE A 7 15.79 1.99 7.69
CA ILE A 7 14.59 2.82 7.64
C ILE A 7 14.25 3.31 9.05
N PRO A 8 14.20 4.64 9.31
CA PRO A 8 13.83 5.20 10.62
C PRO A 8 12.38 4.91 11.02
N ASP A 9 12.14 4.69 12.31
CA ASP A 9 10.80 4.45 12.88
C ASP A 9 9.81 5.59 12.64
N ALA A 10 10.32 6.82 12.60
CA ALA A 10 9.54 8.03 12.41
C ALA A 10 9.05 8.24 10.96
N ASP A 11 9.55 7.47 10.00
CA ASP A 11 9.21 7.66 8.60
C ASP A 11 7.86 7.02 8.25
N ASP A 12 7.22 7.54 7.21
CA ASP A 12 6.00 6.98 6.66
C ASP A 12 6.31 5.96 5.54
N LEU A 13 5.47 4.93 5.47
CA LEU A 13 5.38 3.98 4.38
C LEU A 13 4.08 4.24 3.61
N TYR A 14 4.18 4.39 2.29
CA TYR A 14 3.05 4.65 1.40
C TYR A 14 2.63 3.38 0.67
N PHE A 15 1.32 3.17 0.63
CA PHE A 15 0.69 2.03 -0.01
C PHE A 15 -0.42 2.51 -0.93
N PHE A 16 -0.52 1.96 -2.13
CA PHE A 16 -1.68 2.18 -2.98
C PHE A 16 -2.75 1.10 -2.77
N ILE A 17 -4.01 1.47 -2.98
CA ILE A 17 -5.14 0.55 -2.87
C ILE A 17 -6.21 0.86 -3.91
N HIS A 18 -6.70 -0.18 -4.57
CA HIS A 18 -7.76 -0.08 -5.57
C HIS A 18 -9.09 0.31 -4.90
N HIS A 19 -9.93 1.09 -5.58
CA HIS A 19 -11.21 1.58 -5.07
C HIS A 19 -12.18 0.45 -4.64
N GLN A 20 -12.07 -0.74 -5.23
CA GLN A 20 -12.87 -1.91 -4.83
C GLN A 20 -12.45 -2.48 -3.46
N ASN A 21 -11.25 -2.13 -3.01
CA ASN A 21 -10.66 -2.57 -1.74
C ASN A 21 -10.77 -1.51 -0.63
N VAL A 22 -11.56 -0.47 -0.83
CA VAL A 22 -11.97 0.47 0.23
C VAL A 22 -13.34 0.07 0.77
N THR A 23 -13.48 0.10 2.09
CA THR A 23 -14.73 -0.22 2.80
C THR A 23 -15.22 0.94 3.67
N HIS A 24 -16.54 1.04 3.77
CA HIS A 24 -17.30 1.87 4.70
C HIS A 24 -18.30 0.92 5.38
N LYS A 25 -17.95 0.37 6.55
CA LYS A 25 -18.78 -0.63 7.26
C LYS A 25 -20.11 0.00 7.71
N THR A 26 -20.10 1.29 8.07
CA THR A 26 -21.30 2.10 8.32
C THR A 26 -21.30 3.35 7.44
N GLN A 27 -22.44 4.06 7.36
CA GLN A 27 -22.59 5.25 6.51
C GLN A 27 -21.60 6.36 6.87
N ASP A 28 -21.33 6.53 8.16
CA ASP A 28 -20.46 7.58 8.73
C ASP A 28 -19.07 7.05 9.13
N GLN A 29 -18.77 5.78 8.83
CA GLN A 29 -17.43 5.26 9.10
C GLN A 29 -16.44 5.92 8.15
N LYS A 30 -15.34 6.43 8.71
CA LYS A 30 -14.16 6.80 7.91
C LYS A 30 -13.75 5.63 7.02
N PRO A 31 -13.32 5.90 5.77
CA PRO A 31 -12.90 4.86 4.85
C PRO A 31 -11.74 4.05 5.45
N GLN A 32 -11.77 2.75 5.23
CA GLN A 32 -10.71 1.83 5.66
C GLN A 32 -10.29 0.93 4.49
N PRO A 33 -9.01 0.55 4.40
CA PRO A 33 -8.61 -0.59 3.57
C PRO A 33 -9.40 -1.83 3.99
N LYS A 34 -9.89 -2.61 3.03
CA LYS A 34 -10.38 -3.97 3.32
C LYS A 34 -9.22 -4.77 3.91
N GLU A 35 -9.49 -5.48 5.00
CA GLU A 35 -8.48 -6.28 5.72
C GLU A 35 -7.81 -7.30 4.78
N ALA A 36 -8.58 -7.90 3.87
CA ALA A 36 -8.05 -8.80 2.83
C ALA A 36 -7.04 -8.15 1.87
N ALA A 37 -7.13 -6.83 1.63
CA ALA A 37 -6.20 -6.08 0.77
C ALA A 37 -4.90 -5.69 1.49
N LEU A 38 -4.85 -5.89 2.81
CA LEU A 38 -3.64 -5.76 3.63
C LEU A 38 -2.93 -7.10 3.84
N GLY A 39 -3.40 -8.17 3.20
CA GLY A 39 -2.63 -9.40 3.15
C GLY A 39 -1.28 -9.13 2.52
N ASN A 40 -0.21 -9.67 3.14
CA ASN A 40 0.97 -10.07 2.40
C ASN A 40 0.45 -11.11 1.41
N THR A 41 0.20 -10.72 0.17
CA THR A 41 -0.27 -11.62 -0.88
C THR A 41 0.76 -12.73 -1.06
N PRO A 42 0.40 -14.03 -1.04
CA PRO A 42 -0.50 -14.78 -0.12
C PRO A 42 0.13 -15.27 1.22
N GLU A 43 -0.62 -16.04 2.04
CA GLU A 43 -0.15 -16.78 3.25
C GLU A 43 1.18 -17.51 2.98
N LYS A 44 1.29 -18.11 1.78
CA LYS A 44 2.55 -18.41 1.08
C LYS A 44 2.69 -17.41 -0.07
N GLY A 45 3.64 -16.48 0.00
CA GLY A 45 3.66 -15.34 -0.91
C GLY A 45 4.67 -14.25 -0.63
N PRO A 46 4.91 -13.35 -1.60
CA PRO A 46 5.82 -12.22 -1.42
C PRO A 46 5.43 -11.31 -0.26
N ASN A 47 6.44 -10.65 0.29
CA ASN A 47 6.30 -9.64 1.34
C ASN A 47 5.43 -8.47 0.84
N LYS A 48 4.81 -7.74 1.77
CA LYS A 48 3.99 -6.57 1.38
C LYS A 48 4.92 -5.46 0.92
N SER A 49 4.79 -5.07 -0.34
CA SER A 49 5.50 -3.90 -0.87
C SER A 49 4.80 -2.58 -0.52
N CYS A 50 5.64 -1.56 -0.38
CA CYS A 50 5.30 -0.17 -0.13
C CYS A 50 6.42 0.75 -0.63
N ASP A 51 6.15 2.05 -0.62
CA ASP A 51 7.16 3.08 -0.91
C ASP A 51 7.56 3.80 0.38
N TRP A 52 8.85 3.92 0.64
CA TRP A 52 9.39 4.67 1.77
C TRP A 52 9.40 6.19 1.49
N SER A 53 8.89 6.96 2.45
CA SER A 53 8.78 8.42 2.37
C SER A 53 10.07 9.19 2.18
N ALA A 54 11.25 8.63 2.49
CA ALA A 54 12.53 9.27 2.19
C ALA A 54 12.77 9.44 0.68
N TYR A 55 12.15 8.59 -0.16
CA TYR A 55 12.39 8.53 -1.60
C TYR A 55 11.14 8.64 -2.46
N SER A 56 9.97 8.87 -1.86
CA SER A 56 8.72 9.05 -2.59
C SER A 56 7.74 9.88 -1.80
N THR A 57 6.90 10.63 -2.48
CA THR A 57 5.68 11.24 -1.96
C THR A 57 4.46 10.39 -2.31
N PRO A 58 3.30 10.59 -1.67
CA PRO A 58 2.07 9.90 -2.05
C PRO A 58 1.70 10.08 -3.52
N LYS A 59 1.97 11.26 -4.10
CA LYS A 59 1.70 11.56 -5.51
C LYS A 59 2.64 10.79 -6.44
N GLU A 60 3.92 10.67 -6.07
CA GLU A 60 4.90 9.88 -6.83
C GLU A 60 4.59 8.39 -6.78
N THR A 61 4.21 7.86 -5.61
CA THR A 61 3.73 6.47 -5.47
C THR A 61 2.56 6.19 -6.41
N LEU A 62 1.58 7.10 -6.45
CA LEU A 62 0.42 6.96 -7.34
C LEU A 62 0.77 7.14 -8.83
N SER A 63 1.71 8.05 -9.14
CA SER A 63 2.20 8.25 -10.52
C SER A 63 2.95 7.02 -11.03
N ARG A 64 3.82 6.43 -10.19
CA ARG A 64 4.59 5.22 -10.50
C ARG A 64 3.67 4.03 -10.77
N LEU A 65 2.57 3.92 -10.03
CA LEU A 65 1.53 2.92 -10.27
C LEU A 65 0.99 2.98 -11.71
N GLY A 66 0.81 4.19 -12.26
CA GLY A 66 0.32 4.39 -13.62
C GLY A 66 1.27 3.90 -14.72
N LYS A 67 2.53 3.63 -14.37
CA LYS A 67 3.53 3.04 -15.26
C LYS A 67 3.62 1.51 -15.13
N GLN A 68 2.85 0.90 -14.23
CA GLN A 68 2.80 -0.55 -14.05
C GLN A 68 1.72 -1.19 -14.89
N TYR A 69 1.97 -2.40 -15.40
CA TYR A 69 0.91 -3.20 -16.02
C TYR A 69 -0.06 -3.78 -14.99
N LYS A 70 -1.31 -4.00 -15.42
CA LYS A 70 -2.26 -4.85 -14.69
C LYS A 70 -1.77 -6.30 -14.77
N THR A 71 -1.90 -7.04 -13.68
CA THR A 71 -1.44 -8.43 -13.56
C THR A 71 -1.93 -9.29 -14.73
N GLY A 72 -1.00 -9.96 -15.42
CA GLY A 72 -1.31 -10.85 -16.54
C GLY A 72 -1.68 -10.14 -17.85
N THR A 73 -1.43 -8.82 -17.96
CA THR A 73 -1.75 -8.04 -19.16
C THR A 73 -0.61 -7.08 -19.52
N THR A 74 -0.69 -6.44 -20.69
CA THR A 74 0.16 -5.31 -21.10
C THR A 74 -0.57 -3.96 -21.01
N ASN A 75 -1.72 -3.93 -20.34
CA ASN A 75 -2.46 -2.68 -20.12
C ASN A 75 -1.95 -2.01 -18.85
N PHE A 76 -1.61 -0.72 -18.93
CA PHE A 76 -1.25 0.06 -17.75
C PHE A 76 -2.40 0.15 -16.75
N LYS A 77 -2.07 0.21 -15.46
CA LYS A 77 -3.02 0.56 -14.41
C LYS A 77 -3.42 2.02 -14.57
N ASP A 78 -4.70 2.33 -14.33
CA ASP A 78 -5.17 3.72 -14.30
C ASP A 78 -5.13 4.24 -12.86
N PRO A 79 -4.28 5.24 -12.54
CA PRO A 79 -4.20 5.81 -11.19
C PRO A 79 -5.52 6.34 -10.64
N LYS A 80 -6.50 6.72 -11.49
CA LYS A 80 -7.82 7.19 -11.05
C LYS A 80 -8.60 6.14 -10.26
N HIS A 81 -8.25 4.87 -10.41
CA HIS A 81 -8.88 3.76 -9.68
C HIS A 81 -8.25 3.52 -8.30
N TYR A 82 -7.27 4.30 -7.89
CA TYR A 82 -6.46 4.03 -6.70
C TYR A 82 -6.39 5.23 -5.75
N PHE A 83 -6.16 4.90 -4.49
CA PHE A 83 -5.92 5.82 -3.38
C PHE A 83 -4.60 5.45 -2.70
N VAL A 84 -4.07 6.35 -1.87
CA VAL A 84 -2.84 6.10 -1.10
C VAL A 84 -3.14 6.21 0.38
N TYR A 85 -2.81 5.15 1.12
CA TYR A 85 -2.79 5.15 2.58
C TYR A 85 -1.36 5.06 3.10
N SER A 86 -1.15 5.47 4.35
CA SER A 86 0.15 5.43 5.01
C SER A 86 0.09 4.87 6.43
N HIS A 87 1.25 4.38 6.84
CA HIS A 87 1.58 3.93 8.19
C HIS A 87 2.98 4.42 8.56
N LYS A 88 3.25 4.57 9.86
CA LYS A 88 4.60 4.82 10.34
C LYS A 88 5.34 3.50 10.36
N VAL A 89 6.65 3.54 10.19
CA VAL A 89 7.51 2.35 10.29
C VAL A 89 7.39 1.71 11.66
N GLU A 90 7.35 2.52 12.73
CA GLU A 90 7.14 2.04 14.10
C GLU A 90 5.82 1.25 14.26
N GLU A 91 4.76 1.61 13.51
CA GLU A 91 3.47 0.94 13.63
C GLU A 91 3.51 -0.49 13.13
N TRP A 92 4.43 -0.82 12.23
CA TRP A 92 4.66 -2.18 11.75
C TRP A 92 5.60 -2.94 12.70
N ARG A 93 6.68 -2.31 13.14
CA ARG A 93 7.69 -2.94 14.03
C ARG A 93 7.16 -3.23 15.43
N ASN A 94 6.29 -2.36 15.95
CA ASN A 94 5.84 -2.37 17.35
C ASN A 94 4.38 -2.79 17.54
N ILE A 95 3.94 -3.84 16.83
CA ILE A 95 2.59 -4.40 17.00
C ILE A 95 2.56 -5.32 18.22
N HIS A 96 2.60 -4.72 19.40
CA HIS A 96 2.60 -5.42 20.69
C HIS A 96 1.32 -6.23 20.97
N GLN A 97 0.25 -5.99 20.21
CA GLN A 97 -1.04 -6.68 20.37
C GLN A 97 -1.05 -8.09 19.79
N LEU A 98 0.03 -8.55 19.17
CA LEU A 98 0.15 -9.89 18.60
C LEU A 98 1.17 -10.71 19.38
N ASP A 99 0.81 -11.94 19.72
CA ASP A 99 1.73 -12.98 20.21
C ASP A 99 2.55 -13.58 19.04
N CYS A 100 3.06 -12.72 18.16
CA CYS A 100 3.74 -13.12 16.93
C CYS A 100 5.08 -12.41 16.77
N PRO A 101 6.01 -12.95 15.95
CA PRO A 101 7.26 -12.26 15.66
C PRO A 101 6.99 -10.87 15.07
N LYS A 102 7.86 -9.92 15.47
CA LYS A 102 7.85 -8.52 15.01
C LYS A 102 7.86 -8.48 13.48
N GLN A 103 7.23 -7.46 12.91
CA GLN A 103 7.42 -7.18 11.49
C GLN A 103 8.76 -6.49 11.31
N GLU A 104 9.48 -6.84 10.25
CA GLU A 104 10.65 -6.14 9.77
C GLU A 104 10.25 -5.28 8.57
N VAL A 105 10.92 -4.14 8.41
CA VAL A 105 10.73 -3.24 7.29
C VAL A 105 12.10 -3.07 6.65
N GLU A 106 12.26 -3.59 5.44
CA GLU A 106 13.54 -3.63 4.72
C GLU A 106 13.48 -2.77 3.45
N TYR A 107 14.50 -1.93 3.29
CA TYR A 107 14.71 -1.14 2.08
C TYR A 107 15.16 -2.05 0.93
N ASP A 108 14.38 -2.10 -0.14
CA ASP A 108 14.56 -3.05 -1.25
C ASP A 108 14.35 -2.34 -2.60
N PRO A 109 15.21 -1.38 -2.99
CA PRO A 109 14.98 -0.58 -4.18
C PRO A 109 15.00 -1.45 -5.46
N ILE A 110 14.06 -1.18 -6.36
CA ILE A 110 13.96 -1.87 -7.66
C ILE A 110 14.66 -1.02 -8.73
N PHE A 111 15.64 -1.59 -9.41
CA PHE A 111 16.38 -0.91 -10.48
C PHE A 111 16.78 -1.86 -11.60
N SER A 112 16.42 -1.50 -12.83
CA SER A 112 16.78 -2.13 -14.10
C SER A 112 17.33 -1.08 -15.06
N ASP A 113 18.35 -1.44 -15.82
CA ASP A 113 18.93 -0.62 -16.89
C ASP A 113 19.11 -1.47 -18.17
N PRO A 114 18.33 -1.24 -19.25
CA PRO A 114 17.27 -0.22 -19.35
C PRO A 114 16.07 -0.52 -18.45
N GLU A 115 15.28 0.52 -18.12
CA GLU A 115 14.04 0.35 -17.35
C GLU A 115 13.03 -0.54 -18.11
N ASN A 116 12.49 -1.55 -17.42
CA ASN A 116 11.52 -2.47 -17.98
C ASN A 116 10.16 -1.78 -18.17
N LEU A 117 9.59 -1.88 -19.38
CA LEU A 117 8.26 -1.34 -19.65
C LEU A 117 7.19 -2.09 -18.85
N GLY A 118 6.39 -1.37 -18.05
CA GLY A 118 5.38 -1.96 -17.16
C GLY A 118 5.91 -2.35 -15.77
N GLU A 119 7.21 -2.21 -15.54
CA GLU A 119 7.90 -2.48 -14.27
C GLU A 119 8.87 -1.33 -13.98
N PRO A 120 8.35 -0.12 -13.72
CA PRO A 120 9.16 1.07 -13.56
C PRO A 120 10.14 0.93 -12.40
N ASN A 121 11.33 1.52 -12.53
CA ASN A 121 12.28 1.58 -11.45
C ASN A 121 11.65 2.23 -10.22
N ASN A 122 11.96 1.70 -9.05
CA ASN A 122 11.42 2.16 -7.79
C ASN A 122 12.49 2.22 -6.71
N LYS A 123 13.19 3.36 -6.66
CA LYS A 123 14.11 3.68 -5.57
C LYS A 123 13.44 3.64 -4.20
N ALA A 124 12.15 3.96 -4.09
CA ALA A 124 11.46 3.97 -2.79
C ALA A 124 10.96 2.59 -2.36
N HIS A 125 11.11 1.56 -3.18
CA HIS A 125 10.54 0.25 -2.89
C HIS A 125 11.07 -0.31 -1.57
N THR A 126 10.15 -0.77 -0.75
CA THR A 126 10.38 -1.27 0.60
C THR A 126 9.42 -2.43 0.84
N ILE A 127 9.88 -3.43 1.57
CA ILE A 127 9.09 -4.62 1.87
C ILE A 127 8.88 -4.78 3.38
N ILE A 128 7.69 -5.27 3.74
CA ILE A 128 7.36 -5.64 5.11
C ILE A 128 7.38 -7.16 5.23
N ILE A 129 8.26 -7.65 6.10
CA ILE A 129 8.56 -9.05 6.33
C ILE A 129 7.99 -9.45 7.70
N GLY A 130 7.32 -10.60 7.78
CA GLY A 130 6.83 -11.12 9.06
C GLY A 130 5.47 -11.80 9.00
N THR A 131 4.84 -11.89 10.16
CA THR A 131 3.56 -12.59 10.39
C THR A 131 2.45 -12.07 9.49
N LYS A 132 1.62 -12.96 8.94
CA LYS A 132 0.53 -12.64 7.99
C LYS A 132 -0.87 -12.79 8.59
N SER A 133 -1.03 -12.56 9.89
CA SER A 133 -2.26 -12.89 10.62
C SER A 133 -3.44 -11.98 10.26
N GLU A 134 -4.66 -12.46 10.44
CA GLU A 134 -5.87 -11.64 10.33
C GLU A 134 -5.86 -10.48 11.32
N LYS A 135 -5.47 -10.75 12.58
CA LYS A 135 -5.38 -9.73 13.63
C LYS A 135 -4.44 -8.59 13.26
N LEU A 136 -3.30 -8.89 12.62
CA LEU A 136 -2.40 -7.86 12.06
C LEU A 136 -3.14 -6.97 11.04
N ARG A 137 -3.79 -7.60 10.07
CA ARG A 137 -4.53 -6.91 9.00
C ARG A 137 -5.63 -6.01 9.57
N THR A 138 -6.37 -6.50 10.56
CA THR A 138 -7.39 -5.71 11.25
C THR A 138 -6.78 -4.49 11.96
N ILE A 139 -5.65 -4.65 12.65
CA ILE A 139 -4.96 -3.54 13.33
C ILE A 139 -4.51 -2.48 12.32
N MET A 140 -3.83 -2.90 11.24
CA MET A 140 -3.32 -1.97 10.24
C MET A 140 -4.44 -1.28 9.47
N ALA A 141 -5.52 -1.99 9.09
CA ALA A 141 -6.68 -1.36 8.44
C ALA A 141 -7.29 -0.22 9.26
N ARG A 142 -7.29 -0.35 10.59
CA ARG A 142 -7.83 0.66 11.50
C ARG A 142 -6.91 1.85 11.71
N LYS A 143 -5.59 1.66 11.60
CA LYS A 143 -4.58 2.71 11.77
C LYS A 143 -4.28 3.48 10.48
N ALA A 144 -4.83 3.05 9.34
CA ALA A 144 -4.52 3.63 8.04
C ALA A 144 -4.83 5.13 8.00
N ARG A 145 -3.82 5.93 7.64
CA ARG A 145 -3.96 7.35 7.32
C ARG A 145 -4.08 7.50 5.83
N TRP A 146 -4.77 8.55 5.35
CA TRP A 146 -5.09 8.69 3.92
C TRP A 146 -4.47 9.94 3.30
N PRO A 147 -3.17 9.93 2.91
CA PRO A 147 -2.56 11.05 2.19
C PRO A 147 -3.22 11.35 0.84
N ILE A 148 -3.77 10.34 0.16
CA ILE A 148 -4.65 10.50 -1.01
C ILE A 148 -5.94 9.73 -0.69
N SER A 149 -6.94 10.45 -0.19
CA SER A 149 -8.14 9.86 0.41
C SER A 149 -9.17 9.39 -0.62
N PRO A 150 -9.84 8.25 -0.37
CA PRO A 150 -11.10 7.94 -1.00
C PRO A 150 -12.21 8.89 -0.54
N PRO A 151 -13.37 8.86 -1.24
CA PRO A 151 -14.57 9.51 -0.76
C PRO A 151 -14.91 9.16 0.71
N GLY A 152 -15.38 10.16 1.45
CA GLY A 152 -15.56 10.07 2.90
C GLY A 152 -16.69 9.14 3.32
N THR A 153 -17.73 9.02 2.48
CA THR A 153 -18.94 8.27 2.78
C THR A 153 -19.19 7.12 1.80
N LYS A 154 -20.03 6.16 2.22
CA LYS A 154 -20.48 5.05 1.37
C LYS A 154 -21.22 5.55 0.11
N ALA A 155 -22.01 6.61 0.24
CA ALA A 155 -22.79 7.18 -0.86
C ALA A 155 -21.87 7.82 -1.91
N GLU A 156 -20.91 8.64 -1.48
CA GLU A 156 -19.94 9.25 -2.38
C GLU A 156 -19.05 8.19 -3.03
N MET A 157 -18.69 7.13 -2.30
CA MET A 157 -17.92 6.01 -2.86
C MET A 157 -18.71 5.26 -3.94
N LYS A 158 -20.02 5.09 -3.77
CA LYS A 158 -20.91 4.52 -4.79
C LYS A 158 -20.97 5.43 -6.03
N ALA A 159 -21.10 6.74 -5.83
CA ALA A 159 -21.11 7.71 -6.93
C ALA A 159 -19.77 7.75 -7.68
N PHE A 160 -18.65 7.71 -6.95
CA PHE A 160 -17.30 7.61 -7.52
C PHE A 160 -17.15 6.37 -8.40
N ARG A 161 -17.56 5.19 -7.92
CA ARG A 161 -17.53 3.94 -8.70
C ARG A 161 -18.38 4.01 -9.96
N LYS A 162 -19.55 4.67 -9.90
CA LYS A 162 -20.41 4.87 -11.06
C LYS A 162 -19.72 5.73 -12.13
N ARG A 163 -19.02 6.80 -11.72
CA ARG A 163 -18.27 7.69 -12.62
C ARG A 163 -17.05 7.04 -13.28
N LEU A 164 -16.49 5.98 -12.69
CA LEU A 164 -15.37 5.24 -13.29
C LEU A 164 -15.81 4.22 -14.33
N ASN A 165 -17.08 3.77 -14.27
CA ASN A 165 -17.62 2.71 -15.12
C ASN A 165 -18.56 3.21 -16.22
N GLY A 166 -18.89 4.50 -16.23
CA GLY A 166 -19.71 5.15 -17.25
C GLY A 166 -18.90 6.18 -17.99
#